data_AF-A0A1E4LZS0-F1
#
_entry.id   AF-A0A1E4LZS0-F1
#
_cell.length_a   1.000
_cell.length_b   1.000
_cell.length_c   1.000
_cell.angle_alpha   90.00
_cell.angle_beta   90.00
_cell.angle_gamma   90.00
#
_symmetry.space_group_name_H-M   'P 1'
#
loop_
_entity.id
_entity.type
_entity.pdbx_description
1 polymer ?
#
loop_
_entity_poly.entity_id
_entity_poly.type
_entity_poly.pdbx_seq_one_letter_code
_entity_poly.pdbx_strand_id
1 'polypeptide(L)'
;MNRFRSYAVSHPGAVRTHNEDNYVDRPDIGLWAVADGAGGHEAGEVASGMIAEALSSIPPGLSASELLAQVRLRISATHQALRDEAVRRGPRTMIASTLVVLLARDGHFACLWAGDSRIYLLRAGQLSQVTRDHSLVQELVDSGAITAEEAEGHPRANVITRAVGAECDALELEKVSGRLMAGDRFLLCSDGLNKTLPDDELAVLLGDDQAVSPAQGLVDTALARRATDNVTAITVDVAR
;
A
#
# COMPACT_ATOMS: atom_id res chain seq x y z
N MET A 1 1.34 19.33 19.21
CA MET A 1 2.24 18.16 19.28
C MET A 1 1.82 17.19 18.19
N ASN A 2 2.71 16.89 17.25
CA ASN A 2 2.42 15.94 16.17
C ASN A 2 2.16 14.56 16.79
N ARG A 3 0.92 14.09 16.66
CA ARG A 3 0.46 12.83 17.25
C ARG A 3 1.03 11.61 16.53
N PHE A 4 1.55 11.81 15.32
CA PHE A 4 2.12 10.78 14.48
C PHE A 4 3.54 11.16 14.06
N ARG A 5 4.42 10.17 14.01
CA ARG A 5 5.75 10.26 13.39
C ARG A 5 5.79 9.23 12.27
N SER A 6 6.12 9.66 11.07
CA SER A 6 6.18 8.79 9.90
C SER A 6 7.51 8.87 9.18
N TYR A 7 7.84 7.80 8.47
CA TYR A 7 8.99 7.70 7.59
C TYR A 7 8.55 6.97 6.34
N ALA A 8 8.89 7.51 5.17
CA ALA A 8 8.58 6.92 3.89
C ALA A 8 9.85 6.79 3.04
N VAL A 9 10.04 5.62 2.45
CA VAL A 9 11.18 5.32 1.58
C VAL A 9 10.68 4.52 0.38
N SER A 10 11.18 4.84 -0.81
CA SER A 10 10.90 4.11 -2.05
C SER A 10 12.17 3.96 -2.87
N HIS A 11 12.37 2.77 -3.45
CA HIS A 11 13.55 2.44 -4.25
C HIS A 11 13.18 1.53 -5.43
N PRO A 12 13.80 1.67 -6.62
CA PRO A 12 13.53 0.80 -7.77
C PRO A 12 13.92 -0.69 -7.58
N GLY A 13 14.38 -1.11 -6.41
CA GLY A 13 14.96 -2.45 -6.20
C GLY A 13 16.32 -2.65 -6.86
N ALA A 14 16.70 -3.91 -7.06
CA ALA A 14 17.99 -4.33 -7.60
C ALA A 14 17.95 -4.76 -9.09
N VAL A 15 16.76 -4.80 -9.70
CA VAL A 15 16.57 -5.34 -11.07
C VAL A 15 15.84 -4.37 -12.00
N ARG A 16 14.78 -3.68 -11.53
CA ARG A 16 14.02 -2.74 -12.36
C ARG A 16 14.86 -1.49 -12.64
N THR A 17 14.67 -0.90 -13.82
CA THR A 17 15.36 0.35 -14.22
C THR A 17 14.56 1.60 -13.87
N HIS A 18 13.27 1.46 -13.59
CA HIS A 18 12.35 2.52 -13.21
C HIS A 18 11.63 2.13 -11.91
N ASN A 19 11.15 3.16 -11.20
CA ASN A 19 10.33 2.98 -10.02
C ASN A 19 8.89 3.37 -10.36
N GLU A 20 8.02 2.36 -10.45
CA GLU A 20 6.59 2.51 -10.73
C GLU A 20 5.77 2.62 -9.43
N ASP A 21 6.41 2.51 -8.25
CA ASP A 21 5.78 2.80 -6.98
C ASP A 21 5.69 4.31 -6.71
N ASN A 22 4.61 4.72 -6.07
CA ASN A 22 4.47 6.03 -5.45
C ASN A 22 3.89 5.94 -4.04
N TYR A 23 4.09 7.00 -3.26
CA TYR A 23 3.57 7.07 -1.90
C TYR A 23 3.10 8.47 -1.52
N VAL A 24 2.29 8.54 -0.47
CA VAL A 24 1.84 9.79 0.16
C VAL A 24 2.12 9.71 1.65
N ASP A 25 2.81 10.72 2.19
CA ASP A 25 3.11 10.87 3.62
C ASP A 25 2.62 12.25 4.10
N ARG A 26 1.42 12.28 4.68
CA ARG A 26 0.73 13.51 5.11
C ARG A 26 0.27 13.41 6.57
N PRO A 27 1.22 13.44 7.54
CA PRO A 27 0.91 13.34 8.96
C PRO A 27 0.11 14.55 9.47
N ASP A 28 0.11 15.68 8.76
CA ASP A 28 -0.66 16.89 9.08
C ASP A 28 -2.17 16.71 8.96
N ILE A 29 -2.63 15.80 8.09
CA ILE A 29 -4.05 15.42 7.95
C ILE A 29 -4.34 13.99 8.39
N GLY A 30 -3.31 13.24 8.78
CA GLY A 30 -3.41 11.83 9.17
C GLY A 30 -3.71 10.91 7.99
N LEU A 31 -3.00 11.10 6.87
CA LEU A 31 -3.15 10.30 5.65
C LEU A 31 -1.80 9.76 5.20
N TRP A 32 -1.75 8.46 4.94
CA TRP A 32 -0.62 7.78 4.32
C TRP A 32 -1.13 6.84 3.23
N ALA A 33 -0.39 6.68 2.14
CA ALA A 33 -0.74 5.74 1.10
C ALA A 33 0.49 5.20 0.38
N VAL A 34 0.39 3.96 -0.12
CA VAL A 34 1.32 3.36 -1.08
C VAL A 34 0.51 2.91 -2.28
N ALA A 35 1.03 3.17 -3.47
CA ALA A 35 0.46 2.77 -4.75
C ALA A 35 1.56 2.10 -5.59
N ASP A 36 1.37 0.84 -5.92
CA ASP A 36 2.30 0.04 -6.74
C ASP A 36 1.76 0.02 -8.18
N GLY A 37 2.52 0.61 -9.09
CA GLY A 37 2.11 0.80 -10.48
C GLY A 37 2.28 -0.45 -11.32
N ALA A 38 1.21 -0.93 -11.93
CA ALA A 38 1.23 -2.08 -12.84
C ALA A 38 0.84 -1.67 -14.26
N GLY A 39 1.77 -1.83 -15.19
CA GLY A 39 1.51 -1.65 -16.62
C GLY A 39 2.82 -1.49 -17.40
N GLY A 40 3.06 -2.34 -18.40
CA GLY A 40 4.29 -2.26 -19.19
C GLY A 40 4.46 -0.93 -19.93
N HIS A 41 5.71 -0.54 -20.20
CA HIS A 41 6.10 0.71 -20.89
C HIS A 41 5.58 1.99 -20.20
N GLU A 42 6.05 2.26 -18.97
CA GLU A 42 5.78 3.48 -18.16
C GLU A 42 4.33 3.68 -17.71
N ALA A 43 3.42 2.75 -18.02
CA ALA A 43 2.03 2.86 -17.62
C ALA A 43 1.83 2.72 -16.09
N GLY A 44 2.68 1.93 -15.41
CA GLY A 44 2.66 1.79 -13.95
C GLY A 44 2.95 3.12 -13.24
N GLU A 45 4.00 3.83 -13.64
CA GLU A 45 4.39 5.12 -13.08
C GLU A 45 3.28 6.17 -13.21
N VAL A 46 2.60 6.21 -14.37
CA VAL A 46 1.45 7.10 -14.60
C VAL A 46 0.31 6.78 -13.63
N ALA A 47 0.02 5.49 -13.43
CA ALA A 47 -1.08 5.06 -12.57
C ALA A 47 -0.85 5.43 -11.11
N SER A 48 0.30 5.04 -10.55
CA SER A 48 0.65 5.29 -9.16
C SER A 48 0.85 6.78 -8.89
N GLY A 49 1.42 7.52 -9.86
CA GLY A 49 1.61 8.98 -9.79
C GLY A 49 0.29 9.75 -9.72
N MET A 50 -0.68 9.41 -10.58
CA MET A 50 -2.01 10.05 -10.55
C MET A 50 -2.77 9.77 -9.25
N ILE A 51 -2.60 8.59 -8.65
CA ILE A 51 -3.16 8.26 -7.34
C ILE A 51 -2.51 9.12 -6.25
N ALA A 52 -1.18 9.19 -6.21
CA ALA A 52 -0.46 9.96 -5.22
C ALA A 52 -0.77 11.47 -5.30
N GLU A 53 -0.85 12.04 -6.51
CA GLU A 53 -1.24 13.44 -6.74
C GLU A 53 -2.68 13.72 -6.25
N ALA A 54 -3.62 12.83 -6.58
CA ALA A 54 -5.02 12.97 -6.19
C ALA A 54 -5.19 12.97 -4.66
N LEU A 55 -4.45 12.11 -3.95
CA LEU A 55 -4.48 12.03 -2.48
C LEU A 55 -3.69 13.17 -1.82
N SER A 56 -2.55 13.57 -2.39
CA SER A 56 -1.71 14.66 -1.87
C SER A 56 -2.40 16.02 -1.93
N SER A 57 -3.35 16.20 -2.86
CA SER A 57 -4.12 17.45 -3.00
C SER A 57 -5.35 17.55 -2.09
N ILE A 58 -5.53 16.60 -1.15
CA ILE A 58 -6.59 16.70 -0.13
C ILE A 58 -6.27 17.86 0.85
N PRO A 59 -7.22 18.79 1.08
CA PRO A 59 -6.99 19.93 1.96
C PRO A 59 -7.01 19.51 3.45
N PRO A 60 -6.30 20.24 4.33
CA PRO A 60 -6.39 20.05 5.77
C PRO A 60 -7.73 20.53 6.34
N GLY A 61 -7.97 20.24 7.62
CA GLY A 61 -9.15 20.73 8.36
C GLY A 61 -10.41 19.88 8.24
N LEU A 62 -10.40 18.80 7.46
CA LEU A 62 -11.53 17.88 7.31
C LEU A 62 -11.76 17.00 8.55
N SER A 63 -12.99 16.70 8.92
CA SER A 63 -13.29 15.64 9.90
C SER A 63 -12.88 14.25 9.39
N ALA A 64 -12.87 13.24 10.27
CA ALA A 64 -12.53 11.86 9.88
C ALA A 64 -13.46 11.31 8.77
N SER A 65 -14.76 11.63 8.81
CA SER A 65 -15.72 11.20 7.79
C SER A 65 -15.53 11.93 6.46
N GLU A 66 -15.26 13.24 6.50
CA GLU A 66 -14.99 14.05 5.31
C GLU A 66 -13.68 13.62 4.63
N LEU A 67 -12.63 13.32 5.41
CA LEU A 67 -11.37 12.81 4.88
C LEU A 67 -11.57 11.46 4.18
N LEU A 68 -12.29 10.53 4.81
CA LEU A 68 -12.66 9.25 4.21
C LEU A 68 -13.46 9.41 2.91
N ALA A 69 -14.41 10.34 2.89
CA ALA A 69 -15.21 10.64 1.70
C ALA A 69 -14.37 11.24 0.57
N GLN A 70 -13.44 12.16 0.89
CA GLN A 70 -12.52 12.76 -0.08
C GLN A 70 -11.58 11.72 -0.70
N VAL A 71 -11.04 10.79 0.09
CA VAL A 71 -10.23 9.68 -0.43
C VAL A 71 -11.04 8.86 -1.43
N ARG A 72 -12.25 8.41 -1.06
CA ARG A 72 -13.09 7.60 -1.96
C ARG A 72 -13.43 8.35 -3.25
N LEU A 73 -13.87 9.60 -3.14
CA LEU A 73 -14.22 10.44 -4.28
C LEU A 73 -13.05 10.59 -5.27
N ARG A 74 -11.86 10.90 -4.73
CA ARG A 74 -10.66 11.14 -5.54
C ARG A 74 -10.16 9.86 -6.19
N ILE A 75 -10.13 8.75 -5.47
CA ILE A 75 -9.74 7.46 -6.05
C ILE A 75 -10.73 6.98 -7.10
N SER A 76 -12.04 7.17 -6.91
CA SER A 76 -13.03 6.86 -7.95
C SER A 76 -12.85 7.74 -9.20
N ALA A 77 -12.55 9.03 -9.04
CA ALA A 77 -12.24 9.92 -10.17
C ALA A 77 -10.94 9.50 -10.89
N THR A 78 -9.88 9.19 -10.14
CA THR A 78 -8.61 8.69 -10.68
C THR A 78 -8.81 7.37 -11.42
N HIS A 79 -9.61 6.44 -10.89
CA HIS A 79 -9.94 5.18 -11.57
C HIS A 79 -10.52 5.41 -12.97
N GLN A 80 -11.48 6.33 -13.11
CA GLN A 80 -12.06 6.66 -14.41
C GLN A 80 -11.04 7.34 -15.34
N ALA A 81 -10.26 8.29 -14.81
CA ALA A 81 -9.23 8.98 -15.59
C ALA A 81 -8.15 8.03 -16.15
N LEU A 82 -7.74 7.02 -15.37
CA LEU A 82 -6.80 5.98 -15.80
C LEU A 82 -7.37 5.11 -16.91
N ARG A 83 -8.66 4.75 -16.82
CA ARG A 83 -9.34 3.96 -17.86
C ARG A 83 -9.49 4.75 -19.16
N ASP A 84 -9.85 6.02 -19.06
CA ASP A 84 -9.92 6.91 -20.23
C ASP A 84 -8.54 7.06 -20.89
N GLU A 85 -7.48 7.16 -20.10
CA GLU A 85 -6.10 7.21 -20.60
C GLU A 85 -5.68 5.88 -21.25
N ALA A 86 -6.03 4.73 -20.66
CA ALA A 86 -5.78 3.42 -21.25
C ALA A 86 -6.45 3.30 -22.63
N VAL A 87 -7.72 3.72 -22.76
CA VAL A 87 -8.45 3.73 -24.04
C VAL A 87 -7.76 4.64 -25.06
N ARG A 88 -7.26 5.82 -24.65
CA ARG A 88 -6.52 6.73 -25.54
C ARG A 88 -5.21 6.15 -26.05
N ARG A 89 -4.48 5.41 -25.21
CA ARG A 89 -3.20 4.77 -25.60
C ARG A 89 -3.37 3.53 -26.47
N GLY A 90 -4.54 2.91 -26.40
CA GLY A 90 -4.97 1.86 -27.33
C GLY A 90 -5.48 0.59 -26.63
N PRO A 91 -6.12 -0.32 -27.38
CA PRO A 91 -6.92 -1.43 -26.85
C PRO A 91 -6.14 -2.52 -26.09
N ARG A 92 -4.81 -2.40 -25.98
CA ARG A 92 -3.94 -3.35 -25.26
C ARG A 92 -3.13 -2.69 -24.16
N THR A 93 -3.37 -1.41 -23.89
CA THR A 93 -2.66 -0.69 -22.83
C THR A 93 -3.42 -0.87 -21.52
N MET A 94 -2.75 -1.44 -20.52
CA MET A 94 -3.23 -1.45 -19.14
C MET A 94 -2.50 -0.35 -18.38
N ILE A 95 -3.26 0.50 -17.69
CA ILE A 95 -2.75 1.54 -16.80
C ILE A 95 -3.45 1.34 -15.47
N ALA A 96 -2.82 0.57 -14.58
CA ALA A 96 -3.41 0.21 -13.31
C ALA A 96 -2.40 0.37 -12.17
N SER A 97 -2.90 0.47 -10.96
CA SER A 97 -2.06 0.49 -9.77
C SER A 97 -2.82 -0.08 -8.59
N THR A 98 -2.11 -0.77 -7.70
CA THR A 98 -2.64 -1.09 -6.39
C THR A 98 -2.82 0.18 -5.56
N LEU A 99 -3.49 0.06 -4.43
CA LEU A 99 -3.56 1.12 -3.45
C LEU A 99 -3.74 0.53 -2.06
N VAL A 100 -2.96 1.00 -1.11
CA VAL A 100 -3.26 0.93 0.32
C VAL A 100 -3.24 2.33 0.91
N VAL A 101 -4.23 2.66 1.74
CA VAL A 101 -4.37 3.95 2.42
C VAL A 101 -4.61 3.72 3.90
N LEU A 102 -3.83 4.38 4.75
CA LEU A 102 -4.08 4.52 6.19
C LEU A 102 -4.58 5.94 6.47
N LEU A 103 -5.73 6.03 7.12
CA LEU A 103 -6.26 7.26 7.70
C LEU A 103 -6.21 7.14 9.22
N ALA A 104 -5.72 8.16 9.92
CA ALA A 104 -5.63 8.18 11.38
C ALA A 104 -6.12 9.53 11.93
N ARG A 105 -7.29 9.52 12.58
CA ARG A 105 -7.92 10.74 13.10
C ARG A 105 -8.82 10.46 14.29
N ASP A 106 -8.90 11.41 15.22
CA ASP A 106 -9.84 11.39 16.36
C ASP A 106 -9.83 10.07 17.16
N GLY A 107 -8.66 9.46 17.36
CA GLY A 107 -8.53 8.21 18.13
C GLY A 107 -8.83 6.93 17.35
N HIS A 108 -9.09 7.04 16.05
CA HIS A 108 -9.47 5.93 15.19
C HIS A 108 -8.60 5.88 13.94
N PHE A 109 -8.52 4.69 13.35
CA PHE A 109 -7.94 4.51 12.03
C PHE A 109 -8.93 3.86 11.07
N ALA A 110 -8.72 4.11 9.79
CA ALA A 110 -9.36 3.38 8.70
C ALA A 110 -8.30 3.03 7.65
N CYS A 111 -8.27 1.76 7.27
CA CYS A 111 -7.47 1.26 6.17
C CYS A 111 -8.38 1.05 4.96
N LEU A 112 -7.96 1.51 3.79
CA LEU A 112 -8.64 1.24 2.51
C LEU A 112 -7.65 0.63 1.54
N TRP A 113 -8.07 -0.35 0.74
CA TRP A 113 -7.16 -0.91 -0.25
C TRP A 113 -7.84 -1.53 -1.47
N ALA A 114 -7.06 -1.63 -2.54
CA ALA A 114 -7.33 -2.44 -3.72
C ALA A 114 -5.99 -2.97 -4.28
N GLY A 115 -5.77 -4.27 -4.22
CA GLY A 115 -4.55 -4.92 -4.75
C GLY A 115 -3.88 -5.78 -3.68
N ASP A 116 -2.60 -6.06 -3.87
CA ASP A 116 -1.76 -6.90 -3.02
C ASP A 116 -0.65 -6.11 -2.27
N SER A 117 -0.61 -4.79 -2.40
CA SER A 117 0.09 -3.95 -1.43
C SER A 117 -0.58 -4.09 -0.05
N ARG A 118 0.21 -3.98 1.02
CA ARG A 118 -0.22 -4.39 2.36
C ARG A 118 -0.16 -3.28 3.40
N ILE A 119 -1.03 -3.38 4.39
CA ILE A 119 -0.90 -2.66 5.66
C ILE A 119 -0.75 -3.68 6.79
N TYR A 120 0.25 -3.49 7.63
CA TYR A 120 0.45 -4.23 8.87
C TYR A 120 0.30 -3.31 10.09
N LEU A 121 -0.13 -3.88 11.21
CA LEU A 121 -0.19 -3.25 12.52
C LEU A 121 0.65 -4.05 13.50
N LEU A 122 1.69 -3.41 14.04
CA LEU A 122 2.43 -3.87 15.21
C LEU A 122 1.80 -3.25 16.46
N ARG A 123 1.19 -4.08 17.30
CA ARG A 123 0.58 -3.68 18.56
C ARG A 123 0.99 -4.63 19.67
N ALA A 124 1.49 -4.07 20.78
CA ALA A 124 1.95 -4.84 21.93
C ALA A 124 2.94 -5.97 21.56
N GLY A 125 3.83 -5.70 20.61
CA GLY A 125 4.83 -6.67 20.12
C GLY A 125 4.31 -7.72 19.15
N GLN A 126 3.03 -7.68 18.75
CA GLN A 126 2.44 -8.60 17.78
C GLN A 126 2.21 -7.88 16.45
N LEU A 127 2.84 -8.39 15.38
CA LEU A 127 2.59 -7.94 14.02
C LEU A 127 1.37 -8.69 13.46
N SER A 128 0.46 -7.97 12.83
CA SER A 128 -0.69 -8.53 12.15
C SER A 128 -0.91 -7.82 10.82
N GLN A 129 -1.15 -8.59 9.76
CA GLN A 129 -1.60 -8.03 8.48
C GLN A 129 -3.05 -7.54 8.64
N VAL A 130 -3.29 -6.27 8.30
CA VAL A 130 -4.59 -5.60 8.40
C VAL A 130 -5.40 -5.75 7.10
N THR A 131 -4.71 -5.71 5.96
CA THR A 131 -5.31 -5.90 4.64
C THR A 131 -5.38 -7.37 4.27
N ARG A 132 -6.22 -7.72 3.30
CA ARG A 132 -6.24 -9.03 2.65
C ARG A 132 -6.00 -8.83 1.17
N ASP A 133 -5.01 -9.52 0.62
CA ASP A 133 -4.57 -9.29 -0.76
C ASP A 133 -5.72 -9.58 -1.74
N HIS A 134 -5.96 -8.68 -2.69
CA HIS A 134 -6.84 -8.98 -3.82
C HIS A 134 -6.03 -9.67 -4.90
N SER A 135 -5.70 -10.94 -4.68
CA SER A 135 -4.92 -11.77 -5.59
C SER A 135 -5.60 -13.12 -5.80
N LEU A 136 -5.32 -13.75 -6.95
CA LEU A 136 -5.88 -15.06 -7.27
C LEU A 136 -5.48 -16.11 -6.22
N VAL A 137 -4.25 -16.06 -5.73
CA VAL A 137 -3.78 -17.01 -4.72
C VAL A 137 -4.51 -16.82 -3.39
N GLN A 138 -4.83 -15.58 -3.02
CA GLN A 138 -5.64 -15.30 -1.84
C GLN A 138 -7.06 -15.85 -1.99
N GLU A 139 -7.67 -15.73 -3.17
CA GLU A 139 -8.99 -16.31 -3.44
C GLU A 139 -8.97 -17.85 -3.37
N LEU A 140 -7.89 -18.49 -3.85
CA LEU A 140 -7.71 -19.94 -3.74
C LEU A 140 -7.56 -20.37 -2.28
N VAL A 141 -6.78 -19.64 -1.48
CA VAL A 141 -6.64 -19.89 -0.03
C VAL A 141 -7.99 -19.74 0.67
N ASP A 142 -8.72 -18.66 0.38
CA ASP A 142 -10.02 -18.39 1.01
C ASP A 142 -11.09 -19.43 0.66
N SER A 143 -11.01 -20.02 -0.53
CA SER A 143 -11.87 -21.14 -0.95
C SER A 143 -11.44 -22.51 -0.40
N GLY A 144 -10.27 -22.58 0.28
CA GLY A 144 -9.67 -23.83 0.76
C GLY A 144 -9.07 -24.70 -0.35
N ALA A 145 -8.87 -24.16 -1.55
CA ALA A 145 -8.30 -24.88 -2.67
C ALA A 145 -6.79 -25.12 -2.54
N ILE A 146 -6.09 -24.21 -1.83
CA ILE A 146 -4.65 -24.32 -1.48
C ILE A 146 -4.43 -23.82 -0.04
N THR A 147 -3.30 -24.18 0.57
CA THR A 147 -2.87 -23.60 1.86
C THR A 147 -2.14 -22.27 1.67
N ALA A 148 -1.94 -21.53 2.77
CA ALA A 148 -1.18 -20.27 2.74
C ALA A 148 0.28 -20.50 2.31
N GLU A 149 0.88 -21.61 2.72
CA GLU A 149 2.23 -22.01 2.34
C GLU A 149 2.33 -22.34 0.86
N GLU A 150 1.29 -22.97 0.28
CA GLU A 150 1.22 -23.26 -1.15
C GLU A 150 1.07 -21.98 -2.00
N ALA A 151 0.47 -20.92 -1.44
CA ALA A 151 0.29 -19.65 -2.13
C ALA A 151 1.61 -18.91 -2.42
N GLU A 152 2.60 -18.98 -1.51
CA GLU A 152 3.88 -18.28 -1.62
C GLU A 152 4.69 -18.69 -2.87
N GLY A 153 4.66 -19.98 -3.21
CA GLY A 153 5.35 -20.54 -4.38
C GLY A 153 4.48 -20.67 -5.63
N HIS A 154 3.24 -20.18 -5.59
CA HIS A 154 2.28 -20.47 -6.65
C HIS A 154 2.64 -19.72 -7.95
N PRO A 155 2.59 -20.37 -9.14
CA PRO A 155 2.96 -19.74 -10.42
C PRO A 155 2.16 -18.48 -10.80
N ARG A 156 1.01 -18.29 -10.16
CA ARG A 156 0.09 -17.16 -10.37
C ARG A 156 0.01 -16.22 -9.15
N ALA A 157 1.03 -16.21 -8.28
CA ALA A 157 1.08 -15.33 -7.11
C ALA A 157 1.02 -13.84 -7.46
N ASN A 158 1.50 -13.46 -8.65
CA ASN A 158 1.48 -12.07 -9.13
C ASN A 158 0.16 -11.66 -9.83
N VAL A 159 -0.87 -12.51 -9.81
CA VAL A 159 -2.15 -12.20 -10.47
C VAL A 159 -3.06 -11.46 -9.49
N ILE A 160 -3.12 -10.14 -9.64
CA ILE A 160 -3.99 -9.24 -8.87
C ILE A 160 -5.41 -9.26 -9.46
N THR A 161 -6.43 -9.33 -8.59
CA THR A 161 -7.85 -9.40 -8.97
C THR A 161 -8.60 -8.09 -8.80
N ARG A 162 -8.02 -7.10 -8.09
CA ARG A 162 -8.55 -5.73 -7.99
C ARG A 162 -7.42 -4.70 -8.01
N ALA A 163 -7.54 -3.68 -8.84
CA ALA A 163 -6.63 -2.54 -8.87
C ALA A 163 -7.35 -1.28 -9.34
N VAL A 164 -6.81 -0.11 -9.02
CA VAL A 164 -7.28 1.18 -9.52
C VAL A 164 -6.88 1.29 -11.00
N GLY A 165 -7.76 1.77 -11.88
CA GLY A 165 -7.54 1.80 -13.34
C GLY A 165 -7.75 0.47 -14.07
N ALA A 166 -7.85 -0.66 -13.35
CA ALA A 166 -8.13 -1.96 -13.96
C ALA A 166 -9.56 -2.06 -14.52
N GLU A 167 -9.75 -2.99 -15.46
CA GLU A 167 -11.07 -3.26 -16.04
C GLU A 167 -11.97 -4.00 -15.04
N CYS A 168 -13.00 -3.31 -14.55
CA CYS A 168 -14.04 -3.87 -13.68
C CYS A 168 -15.36 -3.10 -13.85
N ASP A 169 -16.47 -3.63 -13.32
CA ASP A 169 -17.77 -2.93 -13.37
C ASP A 169 -17.79 -1.72 -12.43
N ALA A 170 -17.22 -1.87 -11.24
CA ALA A 170 -17.06 -0.80 -10.26
C ALA A 170 -15.78 -1.02 -9.43
N LEU A 171 -15.06 0.07 -9.14
CA LEU A 171 -13.95 0.01 -8.19
C LEU A 171 -14.50 -0.05 -6.76
N GLU A 172 -14.27 -1.19 -6.10
CA GLU A 172 -14.59 -1.37 -4.69
C GLU A 172 -13.32 -1.34 -3.85
N LEU A 173 -13.19 -0.28 -3.04
CA LEU A 173 -12.17 -0.20 -2.00
C LEU A 173 -12.66 -0.93 -0.75
N GLU A 174 -12.00 -2.03 -0.42
CA GLU A 174 -12.22 -2.71 0.84
C GLU A 174 -11.80 -1.81 2.00
N LYS A 175 -12.44 -1.97 3.16
CA LYS A 175 -12.25 -1.08 4.30
C LYS A 175 -12.31 -1.85 5.61
N VAL A 176 -11.31 -1.63 6.45
CA VAL A 176 -11.31 -2.01 7.86
C VAL A 176 -11.02 -0.79 8.71
N SER A 177 -11.61 -0.73 9.91
CA SER A 177 -11.43 0.41 10.83
C SER A 177 -11.31 -0.09 12.26
N GLY A 178 -10.57 0.65 13.07
CA GLY A 178 -10.35 0.31 14.47
C GLY A 178 -9.97 1.51 15.33
N ARG A 179 -9.75 1.25 16.62
CA ARG A 179 -9.24 2.24 17.55
C ARG A 179 -7.72 2.31 17.47
N LEU A 180 -7.19 3.52 17.49
CA LEU A 180 -5.76 3.77 17.67
C LEU A 180 -5.42 3.66 19.15
N MET A 181 -4.29 3.03 19.44
CA MET A 181 -3.69 2.91 20.76
C MET A 181 -2.31 3.58 20.74
N ALA A 182 -1.96 4.17 21.89
CA ALA A 182 -0.61 4.68 22.12
C ALA A 182 0.42 3.56 21.91
N GLY A 183 1.47 3.83 21.13
CA GLY A 183 2.50 2.85 20.80
C GLY A 183 2.16 1.90 19.64
N ASP A 184 1.02 2.06 18.98
CA ASP A 184 0.80 1.40 17.68
C ASP A 184 1.82 1.84 16.65
N ARG A 185 2.30 0.89 15.85
CA ARG A 185 3.12 1.14 14.66
C ARG A 185 2.48 0.48 13.45
N PHE A 186 2.21 1.26 12.41
CA PHE A 186 1.74 0.74 11.13
C PHE A 186 2.89 0.65 10.13
N LEU A 187 2.84 -0.35 9.27
CA LEU A 187 3.66 -0.45 8.06
C LEU A 187 2.72 -0.50 6.85
N LEU A 188 2.91 0.39 5.87
CA LEU A 188 2.34 0.28 4.54
C LEU A 188 3.46 -0.10 3.58
N CYS A 189 3.27 -1.08 2.70
CA CYS A 189 4.30 -1.47 1.75
C CYS A 189 3.77 -1.99 0.41
N SER A 190 4.58 -1.83 -0.64
CA SER A 190 4.41 -2.53 -1.92
C SER A 190 4.88 -3.98 -1.81
N ASP A 191 4.56 -4.78 -2.84
CA ASP A 191 4.82 -6.22 -2.82
C ASP A 191 6.32 -6.56 -2.79
N GLY A 192 7.18 -5.68 -3.32
CA GLY A 192 8.61 -5.85 -3.34
C GLY A 192 9.24 -5.91 -1.94
N LEU A 193 8.54 -5.40 -0.92
CA LEU A 193 8.95 -5.59 0.47
C LEU A 193 8.53 -6.97 0.99
N ASN A 194 7.23 -7.28 1.04
CA ASN A 194 6.72 -8.51 1.67
C ASN A 194 7.00 -9.79 0.87
N LYS A 195 7.36 -9.69 -0.42
CA LYS A 195 7.90 -10.82 -1.19
C LYS A 195 9.39 -11.07 -0.92
N THR A 196 10.10 -10.09 -0.35
CA THR A 196 11.54 -10.18 -0.06
C THR A 196 11.82 -10.46 1.42
N LEU A 197 10.99 -9.94 2.32
CA LEU A 197 11.07 -10.14 3.76
C LEU A 197 9.81 -10.86 4.27
N PRO A 198 9.96 -12.02 4.92
CA PRO A 198 8.85 -12.70 5.59
C PRO A 198 8.37 -11.90 6.82
N ASP A 199 7.12 -12.16 7.23
CA ASP A 199 6.43 -11.42 8.29
C ASP A 199 7.15 -11.46 9.65
N ASP A 200 7.85 -12.54 9.98
CA ASP A 200 8.62 -12.67 11.23
C ASP A 200 9.80 -11.69 11.29
N GLU A 201 10.49 -11.50 10.17
CA GLU A 201 11.55 -10.51 10.04
C GLU A 201 11.02 -9.08 10.02
N LEU A 202 9.88 -8.85 9.34
CA LEU A 202 9.18 -7.57 9.42
C LEU A 202 8.85 -7.23 10.87
N ALA A 203 8.38 -8.19 11.66
CA ALA A 203 8.04 -7.99 13.07
C ALA A 203 9.27 -7.61 13.91
N VAL A 204 10.41 -8.25 13.67
CA VAL A 204 11.68 -7.94 14.35
C VAL A 204 12.15 -6.53 14.00
N LEU A 205 12.20 -6.18 12.72
CA LEU A 205 12.66 -4.87 12.27
C LEU A 205 11.74 -3.73 12.72
N LEU A 206 10.43 -3.95 12.67
CA LEU A 206 9.43 -2.99 13.18
C LEU A 206 9.45 -2.90 14.71
N GLY A 207 9.89 -3.93 15.42
CA GLY A 207 9.98 -3.96 16.89
C GLY A 207 11.20 -3.22 17.46
N ASP A 208 12.15 -2.80 16.63
CA ASP A 208 13.33 -2.06 17.08
C ASP A 208 12.99 -0.58 17.37
N ASP A 209 12.85 -0.26 18.66
CA ASP A 209 12.62 1.11 19.15
C ASP A 209 13.85 2.03 18.97
N GLN A 210 15.04 1.50 18.65
CA GLN A 210 16.26 2.29 18.43
C GLN A 210 16.47 2.71 16.98
N ALA A 211 15.67 2.17 16.05
CA ALA A 211 15.80 2.50 14.63
C ALA A 211 15.51 3.99 14.37
N VAL A 212 16.49 4.68 13.78
CA VAL A 212 16.36 6.11 13.45
C VAL A 212 15.31 6.35 12.37
N SER A 213 15.21 5.43 11.40
CA SER A 213 14.19 5.39 10.35
C SER A 213 13.83 3.92 10.10
N PRO A 214 12.75 3.40 10.71
CA PRO A 214 12.33 2.01 10.51
C PRO A 214 12.08 1.68 9.03
N ALA A 215 11.49 2.61 8.26
CA ALA A 215 11.26 2.43 6.82
C ALA A 215 12.57 2.29 6.03
N GLN A 216 13.61 3.05 6.38
CA GLN A 216 14.91 2.92 5.72
C GLN A 216 15.55 1.55 6.01
N GLY A 217 15.52 1.09 7.26
CA GLY A 217 16.05 -0.23 7.62
C GLY A 217 15.35 -1.38 6.88
N LEU A 218 14.04 -1.28 6.69
CA LEU A 218 13.26 -2.24 5.90
C LEU A 218 13.70 -2.26 4.43
N VAL A 219 13.78 -1.09 3.79
CA VAL A 219 14.19 -0.98 2.37
C VAL A 219 15.64 -1.42 2.19
N ASP A 220 16.56 -1.01 3.06
CA ASP A 220 17.98 -1.41 3.00
C ASP A 220 18.12 -2.94 3.12
N THR A 221 17.34 -3.57 4.00
CA THR A 221 17.34 -5.03 4.15
C THR A 221 16.79 -5.71 2.89
N ALA A 222 15.73 -5.17 2.28
CA ALA A 222 15.20 -5.67 1.01
C ALA A 222 16.23 -5.56 -0.12
N LEU A 223 16.95 -4.44 -0.20
CA LEU A 223 18.01 -4.24 -1.19
C LEU A 223 19.20 -5.17 -0.97
N ALA A 224 19.60 -5.41 0.28
CA ALA A 224 20.64 -6.38 0.62
C ALA A 224 20.27 -7.80 0.19
N ARG A 225 18.97 -8.14 0.19
CA ARG A 225 18.42 -9.39 -0.34
C ARG A 225 18.17 -9.39 -1.85
N ARG A 226 18.56 -8.32 -2.52
CA ARG A 226 18.37 -8.10 -3.96
C ARG A 226 16.90 -8.20 -4.38
N ALA A 227 16.02 -7.49 -3.67
CA ALA A 227 14.63 -7.30 -4.07
C ALA A 227 14.53 -7.04 -5.58
N THR A 228 13.78 -7.90 -6.27
CA THR A 228 13.70 -7.91 -7.74
C THR A 228 12.68 -6.91 -8.27
N ASP A 229 11.84 -6.37 -7.40
CA ASP A 229 10.83 -5.37 -7.75
C ASP A 229 11.10 -4.02 -7.07
N ASN A 230 10.29 -3.02 -7.42
CA ASN A 230 10.22 -1.77 -6.70
C ASN A 230 9.84 -2.02 -5.23
N VAL A 231 10.45 -1.26 -4.32
CA VAL A 231 10.27 -1.45 -2.88
C VAL A 231 9.91 -0.12 -2.26
N THR A 232 8.71 -0.04 -1.71
CA THR A 232 8.20 1.13 -1.01
C THR A 232 7.68 0.75 0.36
N ALA A 233 8.06 1.53 1.38
CA ALA A 233 7.65 1.34 2.75
C ALA A 233 7.33 2.68 3.42
N ILE A 234 6.20 2.75 4.12
CA ILE A 234 5.89 3.80 5.08
C ILE A 234 5.71 3.19 6.46
N THR A 235 6.44 3.68 7.45
CA THR A 235 6.19 3.37 8.86
C THR A 235 5.54 4.54 9.56
N VAL A 236 4.48 4.29 10.34
CA VAL A 236 3.72 5.32 11.06
C VAL A 236 3.61 4.96 12.53
N ASP A 237 4.22 5.78 13.40
CA ASP A 237 4.20 5.64 14.85
C ASP A 237 3.11 6.52 15.46
N VAL A 238 2.28 5.91 16.31
CA VAL A 238 1.33 6.60 17.16
C VAL A 238 2.03 6.94 18.47
N ALA A 239 2.17 8.23 18.77
CA ALA A 239 2.85 8.70 19.97
C ALA A 239 2.31 8.00 21.24
N ARG A 240 3.23 7.62 22.13
CA ARG A 240 2.92 7.04 23.45
C ARG A 240 2.31 8.08 24.39
#